data_AF-A0A534QHB2-F1
#
_entry.id   AF-A0A534QHB2-F1
#
_cell.length_a   1.000
_cell.length_b   1.000
_cell.length_c   1.000
_cell.angle_alpha   90.00
_cell.angle_beta   90.00
_cell.angle_gamma   90.00
#
_symmetry.space_group_name_H-M   'P 1'
#
loop_
_entity.id
_entity.type
_entity.pdbx_description
1 polymer ?
#
loop_
_entity_poly.entity_id
_entity_poly.type
_entity_poly.pdbx_seq_one_letter_code
_entity_poly.pdbx_strand_id
1 'polypeptide(L)'
;MRSRRWRRRAFLAALALAIAAPAGLRASGTSPALVLSAAAGAAVDGQRSATLDGSFDFANALQVAYPLSLVVFQGSRFVRYRLPGAAVAGDSPELADGQLSANELDALGQEGSAAAAGVRVVTLVTDRIRVALPAAFTAGPTTAILYAILPDSNVLSNPIDFSLP
;
A
#
# COMPACT_ATOMS: atom_id res chain seq x y z
N MET A 1 -38.38 58.38 -12.29
CA MET A 1 -38.21 57.00 -12.81
C MET A 1 -36.80 56.41 -12.57
N ARG A 2 -36.16 56.62 -11.40
CA ARG A 2 -34.78 56.13 -11.09
C ARG A 2 -34.72 54.99 -10.06
N SER A 3 -35.79 54.68 -9.34
CA SER A 3 -35.80 53.73 -8.21
C SER A 3 -35.96 52.25 -8.59
N ARG A 4 -36.41 51.94 -9.82
CA ARG A 4 -36.75 50.56 -10.24
C ARG A 4 -35.56 49.74 -10.77
N ARG A 5 -34.49 50.41 -11.23
CA ARG A 5 -33.29 49.74 -11.80
C ARG A 5 -32.36 49.16 -10.72
N TRP A 6 -32.42 49.70 -9.50
CA TRP A 6 -31.55 49.28 -8.40
C TRP A 6 -32.01 47.96 -7.76
N ARG A 7 -33.33 47.79 -7.58
CA ARG A 7 -33.92 46.55 -7.06
C ARG A 7 -33.66 45.32 -7.96
N ARG A 8 -33.57 45.51 -9.28
CA ARG A 8 -33.27 44.42 -10.23
C ARG A 8 -31.81 43.95 -10.17
N ARG A 9 -30.86 44.84 -9.85
CA ARG A 9 -29.44 44.48 -9.70
C ARG A 9 -29.17 43.74 -8.39
N ALA A 10 -29.84 44.14 -7.31
CA ALA A 10 -29.76 43.44 -6.02
C ALA A 10 -30.28 41.99 -6.10
N PHE A 11 -31.33 41.75 -6.90
CA PHE A 11 -31.91 40.41 -7.03
C PHE A 11 -31.02 39.44 -7.84
N LEU A 12 -30.29 39.95 -8.85
CA LEU A 12 -29.36 39.12 -9.63
C LEU A 12 -28.07 38.80 -8.87
N ALA A 13 -27.60 39.70 -7.99
CA ALA A 13 -26.45 39.43 -7.13
C ALA A 13 -26.77 38.38 -6.04
N ALA A 14 -27.99 38.37 -5.51
CA ALA A 14 -28.44 37.37 -4.54
C ALA A 14 -28.60 35.97 -5.15
N LEU A 15 -28.99 35.88 -6.43
CA LEU A 15 -29.11 34.59 -7.14
C LEU A 15 -27.75 34.03 -7.57
N ALA A 16 -26.77 34.89 -7.87
CA ALA A 16 -25.41 34.47 -8.21
C ALA A 16 -24.62 33.94 -6.98
N LEU A 17 -24.95 34.38 -5.77
CA LEU A 17 -24.29 33.93 -4.54
C LEU A 17 -24.77 32.55 -4.05
N ALA A 18 -25.90 32.05 -4.57
CA ALA A 18 -26.45 30.75 -4.18
C ALA A 18 -25.81 29.55 -4.91
N ILE A 19 -24.93 29.79 -5.90
CA ILE A 19 -24.26 28.73 -6.69
C ILE A 19 -22.82 28.50 -6.19
N ALA A 20 -22.32 29.34 -5.27
CA ALA A 20 -20.98 29.23 -4.70
C ALA A 20 -20.97 28.51 -3.34
N ALA A 21 -21.85 27.52 -3.15
CA ALA A 21 -21.62 26.55 -2.08
C ALA A 21 -20.52 25.61 -2.58
N PRO A 22 -19.30 25.61 -2.00
CA PRO A 22 -18.40 24.50 -2.22
C PRO A 22 -19.16 23.28 -1.74
N ALA A 23 -19.54 22.41 -2.67
CA ALA A 23 -19.88 21.05 -2.34
C ALA A 23 -18.62 20.49 -1.68
N GLY A 24 -18.57 20.57 -0.36
CA GLY A 24 -17.75 19.72 0.46
C GLY A 24 -18.28 18.31 0.27
N LEU A 25 -18.01 17.75 -0.92
CA LEU A 25 -17.81 16.34 -1.12
C LEU A 25 -16.69 15.99 -0.15
N ARG A 26 -17.07 15.72 1.09
CA ARG A 26 -16.31 14.78 1.89
C ARG A 26 -16.38 13.52 1.07
N ALA A 27 -15.31 13.25 0.32
CA ALA A 27 -15.01 11.91 -0.09
C ALA A 27 -15.11 11.10 1.21
N SER A 28 -16.21 10.37 1.35
CA SER A 28 -16.27 9.27 2.30
C SER A 28 -15.26 8.29 1.73
N GLY A 29 -13.99 8.52 2.10
CA GLY A 29 -12.92 7.59 1.84
C GLY A 29 -13.28 6.37 2.66
N THR A 30 -14.03 5.47 2.05
CA THR A 30 -14.11 4.08 2.47
C THR A 30 -12.68 3.65 2.68
N SER A 31 -12.31 3.30 3.92
CA SER A 31 -10.95 2.92 4.30
C SER A 31 -10.31 2.12 3.17
N PRO A 32 -9.13 2.52 2.68
CA PRO A 32 -8.57 1.91 1.48
C PRO A 32 -8.45 0.41 1.72
N ALA A 33 -9.25 -0.37 0.98
CA ALA A 33 -9.23 -1.80 1.09
C ALA A 33 -7.92 -2.27 0.44
N LEU A 34 -6.93 -2.59 1.28
CA LEU A 34 -5.76 -3.33 0.84
C LEU A 34 -6.23 -4.75 0.54
N VAL A 35 -6.19 -5.16 -0.72
CA VAL A 35 -6.60 -6.49 -1.14
C VAL A 35 -5.60 -7.02 -2.15
N LEU A 36 -5.07 -8.21 -1.90
CA LEU A 36 -4.24 -8.94 -2.86
C LEU A 36 -5.12 -9.98 -3.55
N SER A 37 -5.17 -9.93 -4.89
CA SER A 37 -6.03 -10.79 -5.70
C SER A 37 -5.28 -11.92 -6.39
N ALA A 38 -4.00 -11.71 -6.73
CA ALA A 38 -3.14 -12.74 -7.29
C ALA A 38 -1.68 -12.53 -6.90
N ALA A 39 -0.93 -13.62 -6.80
CA ALA A 39 0.52 -13.58 -6.62
C ALA A 39 1.19 -14.69 -7.43
N ALA A 40 2.34 -14.38 -8.03
CA ALA A 40 3.11 -15.33 -8.82
C ALA A 40 4.62 -15.16 -8.59
N GLY A 41 5.29 -16.26 -8.31
CA GLY A 41 6.75 -16.34 -8.27
C GLY A 41 7.34 -16.53 -9.66
N ALA A 42 8.49 -15.90 -9.92
CA ALA A 42 9.25 -16.08 -11.15
C ALA A 42 10.75 -16.03 -10.86
N ALA A 43 11.56 -16.67 -11.70
CA ALA A 43 13.01 -16.51 -11.71
C ALA A 43 13.40 -15.71 -12.95
N VAL A 44 14.13 -14.61 -12.77
CA VAL A 44 14.63 -13.74 -13.83
C VAL A 44 16.12 -13.54 -13.61
N ASP A 45 16.92 -13.88 -14.60
CA ASP A 45 18.39 -13.78 -14.55
C ASP A 45 19.02 -14.46 -13.32
N GLY A 46 18.44 -15.59 -12.90
CA GLY A 46 18.88 -16.35 -11.72
C GLY A 46 18.44 -15.76 -10.38
N GLN A 47 17.73 -14.62 -10.36
CA GLN A 47 17.15 -14.03 -9.17
C GLN A 47 15.64 -14.30 -9.09
N ARG A 48 15.14 -14.69 -7.91
CA ARG A 48 13.70 -14.84 -7.68
C ARG A 48 13.01 -13.49 -7.58
N SER A 49 11.78 -13.44 -8.08
CA SER A 49 10.91 -12.28 -8.05
C SER A 49 9.49 -12.71 -7.75
N ALA A 50 8.69 -11.78 -7.22
CA ALA A 50 7.26 -11.96 -7.02
C ALA A 50 6.52 -10.84 -7.73
N THR A 51 5.43 -11.19 -8.40
CA THR A 51 4.43 -10.24 -8.92
C THR A 51 3.17 -10.42 -8.10
N LEU A 52 2.63 -9.33 -7.59
CA LEU A 52 1.41 -9.29 -6.80
C LEU A 52 0.44 -8.32 -7.46
N ASP A 53 -0.76 -8.81 -7.74
CA ASP A 53 -1.87 -8.03 -8.25
C ASP A 53 -2.87 -7.78 -7.12
N GLY A 54 -3.49 -6.61 -7.11
CA GLY A 54 -4.38 -6.23 -6.04
C GLY A 54 -5.00 -4.84 -6.20
N SER A 55 -5.77 -4.46 -5.18
CA SER A 55 -6.27 -3.11 -4.99
C SER A 55 -5.60 -2.50 -3.77
N PHE A 56 -5.03 -1.33 -3.94
CA PHE A 56 -4.47 -0.53 -2.86
C PHE A 56 -4.55 0.95 -3.23
N ASP A 57 -4.38 1.82 -2.24
CA ASP A 57 -4.43 3.25 -2.46
C ASP A 57 -3.15 3.76 -3.13
N PHE A 58 -3.08 3.57 -4.45
CA PHE A 58 -1.89 3.91 -5.23
C PHE A 58 -1.52 5.40 -5.13
N ALA A 59 -2.52 6.29 -5.13
CA ALA A 59 -2.29 7.73 -5.04
C ALA A 59 -1.62 8.10 -3.71
N ASN A 60 -2.03 7.46 -2.61
CA ASN A 60 -1.36 7.62 -1.33
C ASN A 60 -0.03 6.86 -1.28
N ALA A 61 0.09 5.67 -1.87
CA ALA A 61 1.33 4.88 -1.92
C ALA A 61 2.52 5.60 -2.58
N LEU A 62 2.26 6.57 -3.46
CA LEU A 62 3.30 7.41 -4.05
C LEU A 62 3.74 8.58 -3.15
N GLN A 63 2.99 8.89 -2.09
CA GLN A 63 3.36 9.94 -1.15
C GLN A 63 4.43 9.41 -0.20
N VAL A 64 5.52 10.17 -0.07
CA VAL A 64 6.67 9.82 0.78
C VAL A 64 6.28 9.54 2.24
N ALA A 65 5.19 10.13 2.71
CA ALA A 65 4.70 9.99 4.08
C ALA A 65 3.68 8.86 4.28
N TYR A 66 3.22 8.19 3.22
CA TYR A 66 2.24 7.12 3.38
C TYR A 66 2.95 5.82 3.80
N PRO A 67 2.59 5.23 4.95
CA PRO A 67 3.37 4.15 5.56
C PRO A 67 3.01 2.77 4.98
N LEU A 68 2.87 2.66 3.65
CA LEU A 68 2.58 1.39 2.98
C LEU A 68 3.83 0.51 2.92
N SER A 69 3.66 -0.75 3.32
CA SER A 69 4.70 -1.76 3.23
C SER A 69 4.15 -3.06 2.65
N LEU A 70 4.99 -3.75 1.88
CA LEU A 70 4.78 -5.12 1.44
C LEU A 70 5.74 -6.02 2.21
N VAL A 71 5.24 -7.06 2.86
CA VAL A 71 6.07 -8.14 3.39
C VAL A 71 5.87 -9.41 2.55
N VAL A 72 6.99 -10.07 2.23
CA VAL A 72 7.02 -11.39 1.61
C VAL A 72 7.83 -12.29 2.53
N PHE A 73 7.32 -13.48 2.85
CA PHE A 73 7.96 -14.37 3.81
C PHE A 73 7.81 -15.85 3.47
N GLN A 74 8.77 -16.64 3.97
CA GLN A 74 8.86 -18.09 3.83
C GLN A 74 9.28 -18.68 5.17
N GLY A 75 8.33 -19.22 5.94
CA GLY A 75 8.52 -19.50 7.36
C GLY A 75 8.84 -18.20 8.11
N SER A 76 9.84 -18.22 9.01
CA SER A 76 10.29 -17.04 9.74
C SER A 76 11.03 -16.02 8.88
N ARG A 77 11.53 -16.40 7.70
CA ARG A 77 12.35 -15.53 6.86
C ARG A 77 11.49 -14.54 6.13
N PHE A 78 11.85 -13.26 6.18
CA PHE A 78 11.08 -12.21 5.51
C PHE A 78 11.94 -11.21 4.74
N VAL A 79 11.27 -10.54 3.83
CA VAL A 79 11.69 -9.27 3.26
C VAL A 79 10.51 -8.32 3.27
N ARG A 80 10.76 -7.10 3.74
CA ARG A 80 9.81 -6.00 3.79
C ARG A 80 10.25 -4.89 2.84
N TYR A 81 9.36 -4.46 1.97
CA TYR A 81 9.53 -3.33 1.07
C TYR A 81 8.68 -2.17 1.57
N ARG A 82 9.30 -1.04 1.92
CA ARG A 82 8.56 0.21 2.13
C ARG A 82 8.24 0.84 0.78
N LEU A 83 7.03 1.36 0.62
CA LEU A 83 6.53 1.95 -0.63
C LEU A 83 6.24 3.44 -0.40
N PRO A 84 7.11 4.37 -0.84
CA PRO A 84 8.46 4.16 -1.38
C PRO A 84 9.53 3.97 -0.30
N GLY A 85 10.63 3.27 -0.61
CA GLY A 85 11.74 3.13 0.34
C GLY A 85 12.66 1.93 0.10
N ALA A 86 13.66 1.79 0.98
CA ALA A 86 14.59 0.66 0.97
C ALA A 86 13.93 -0.61 1.54
N ALA A 87 14.35 -1.75 1.03
CA ALA A 87 13.93 -3.04 1.57
C ALA A 87 14.74 -3.42 2.82
N VAL A 88 14.07 -4.11 3.74
CA VAL A 88 14.65 -4.69 4.96
C VAL A 88 14.42 -6.19 4.92
N ALA A 89 15.42 -7.00 5.23
CA ALA A 89 15.31 -8.46 5.25
C ALA A 89 15.86 -9.04 6.55
N GLY A 90 15.33 -10.18 6.98
CA GLY A 90 15.73 -10.85 8.21
C GLY A 90 14.89 -12.09 8.50
N ASP A 91 14.91 -12.48 9.76
CA ASP A 91 14.06 -13.53 10.32
C ASP A 91 13.21 -12.93 11.43
N SER A 92 11.96 -13.38 11.53
CA SER A 92 10.96 -12.94 12.51
C SER A 92 10.28 -14.16 13.14
N PRO A 93 10.23 -14.26 14.47
CA PRO A 93 9.44 -15.30 15.13
C PRO A 93 7.93 -15.11 14.92
N GLU A 94 7.46 -13.89 14.68
CA GLU A 94 6.04 -13.59 14.47
C GLU A 94 5.49 -14.21 13.19
N LEU A 95 6.35 -14.51 12.22
CA LEU A 95 5.97 -15.13 10.95
C LEU A 95 6.08 -16.67 10.97
N ALA A 96 6.52 -17.25 12.10
CA ALA A 96 6.84 -18.67 12.19
C ALA A 96 5.59 -19.57 12.05
N ASP A 97 4.41 -19.06 12.40
CA ASP A 97 3.13 -19.76 12.26
C ASP A 97 2.48 -19.57 10.87
N GLY A 98 3.14 -18.80 9.98
CA GLY A 98 2.67 -18.51 8.63
C GLY A 98 1.64 -17.38 8.56
N GLN A 99 1.37 -16.68 9.66
CA GLN A 99 0.42 -15.58 9.73
C GLN A 99 1.13 -14.28 10.11
N LEU A 100 0.41 -13.16 9.95
CA LEU A 100 0.82 -11.86 10.47
C LEU A 100 -0.43 -11.12 10.92
N SER A 101 -0.48 -10.80 12.21
CA SER A 101 -1.57 -10.04 12.80
C SER A 101 -1.23 -8.56 12.92
N ALA A 102 -2.25 -7.73 13.10
CA ALA A 102 -2.07 -6.29 13.25
C ALA A 102 -1.23 -5.88 14.48
N ASN A 103 -1.21 -6.73 15.51
CA ASN A 103 -0.50 -6.47 16.76
C ASN A 103 1.00 -6.81 16.67
N GLU A 104 1.40 -7.62 15.69
CA GLU A 104 2.80 -8.02 15.45
C GLU A 104 3.56 -7.03 14.57
N LEU A 105 2.86 -6.10 13.91
CA LEU A 105 3.46 -5.16 12.96
C LEU A 105 4.55 -4.27 13.58
N ASP A 106 4.40 -3.90 14.85
CA ASP A 106 5.40 -3.10 15.56
C ASP A 106 6.67 -3.91 15.85
N ALA A 107 6.51 -5.17 16.28
CA ALA A 107 7.62 -6.09 16.52
C ALA A 107 8.37 -6.37 15.21
N LEU A 108 7.65 -6.81 14.18
CA LEU A 108 8.19 -7.00 12.82
C LEU A 108 8.87 -5.72 12.33
N GLY A 109 8.29 -4.55 12.61
CA GLY A 109 8.80 -3.21 12.30
C GLY A 109 10.25 -2.97 12.74
N GLN A 110 10.65 -3.53 13.87
CA GLN A 110 11.97 -3.37 14.47
C GLN A 110 12.98 -4.43 14.02
N GLU A 111 12.54 -5.47 13.32
CA GLU A 111 13.36 -6.60 12.92
C GLU A 111 14.01 -6.42 11.55
N GLY A 112 15.06 -7.22 11.35
CA GLY A 112 15.82 -7.30 10.11
C GLY A 112 16.89 -6.21 9.98
N SER A 113 17.50 -6.20 8.82
CA SER A 113 18.56 -5.25 8.44
C SER A 113 18.37 -4.83 6.98
N ALA A 114 19.12 -3.81 6.54
CA ALA A 114 19.05 -3.37 5.16
C ALA A 114 19.27 -4.54 4.20
N ALA A 115 18.35 -4.73 3.25
CA ALA A 115 18.46 -5.80 2.28
C ALA A 115 19.62 -5.53 1.30
N ALA A 116 20.14 -6.59 0.67
CA ALA A 116 21.15 -6.47 -0.37
C ALA A 116 20.64 -5.61 -1.55
N ALA A 117 21.54 -4.90 -2.24
CA ALA A 117 21.17 -3.92 -3.28
C ALA A 117 20.28 -4.46 -4.43
N GLY A 118 20.34 -5.77 -4.70
CA GLY A 118 19.47 -6.43 -5.70
C GLY A 118 18.02 -6.62 -5.25
N VAL A 119 17.71 -6.44 -3.97
CA VAL A 119 16.39 -6.66 -3.36
C VAL A 119 15.63 -5.34 -3.33
N ARG A 120 14.64 -5.20 -4.21
CA ARG A 120 13.93 -3.93 -4.40
C ARG A 120 12.56 -4.12 -5.04
N VAL A 121 11.77 -3.06 -4.97
CA VAL A 121 10.58 -2.89 -5.81
C VAL A 121 11.05 -2.61 -7.24
N VAL A 122 10.70 -3.49 -8.17
CA VAL A 122 11.05 -3.41 -9.59
C VAL A 122 9.99 -2.61 -10.36
N THR A 123 8.72 -2.80 -9.99
CA THR A 123 7.60 -2.10 -10.63
C THR A 123 6.53 -1.85 -9.58
N LEU A 124 6.00 -0.63 -9.58
CA LEU A 124 4.85 -0.22 -8.77
C LEU A 124 3.89 0.55 -9.69
N VAL A 125 2.75 -0.06 -9.99
CA VAL A 125 1.65 0.57 -10.74
C VAL A 125 0.35 0.36 -9.98
N THR A 126 -0.75 0.93 -10.47
CA THR A 126 -2.01 1.10 -9.72
C THR A 126 -2.56 -0.16 -9.09
N ASP A 127 -2.40 -1.31 -9.76
CA ASP A 127 -2.97 -2.60 -9.37
C ASP A 127 -1.91 -3.70 -9.24
N ARG A 128 -0.62 -3.36 -9.36
CA ARG A 128 0.45 -4.36 -9.43
C ARG A 128 1.74 -3.88 -8.79
N ILE A 129 2.34 -4.80 -8.03
CA ILE A 129 3.65 -4.66 -7.42
C ILE A 129 4.53 -5.82 -7.90
N ARG A 130 5.71 -5.50 -8.43
CA ARG A 130 6.74 -6.49 -8.74
C ARG A 130 7.96 -6.22 -7.88
N VAL A 131 8.43 -7.25 -7.19
CA VAL A 131 9.60 -7.19 -6.31
C VAL A 131 10.65 -8.22 -6.70
N ALA A 132 11.90 -7.86 -6.49
CA ALA A 132 13.04 -8.76 -6.59
C ALA A 132 13.41 -9.24 -5.18
N LEU A 133 13.41 -10.56 -4.98
CA LEU A 133 13.56 -11.19 -3.66
C LEU A 133 15.04 -11.42 -3.30
N PRO A 134 15.37 -11.55 -2.00
CA PRO A 134 16.68 -12.01 -1.55
C PRO A 134 17.02 -13.41 -2.07
N ALA A 135 18.30 -13.68 -2.34
CA ALA A 135 18.79 -15.00 -2.74
C ALA A 135 18.53 -16.10 -1.69
N ALA A 136 18.33 -15.71 -0.42
CA ALA A 136 17.97 -16.62 0.65
C ALA A 136 16.56 -17.20 0.52
N PHE A 137 15.66 -16.61 -0.27
CA PHE A 137 14.36 -17.23 -0.57
C PHE A 137 14.59 -18.40 -1.50
N THR A 138 14.08 -19.58 -1.13
CA THR A 138 14.21 -20.81 -1.91
C THR A 138 12.94 -21.13 -2.67
N ALA A 139 13.00 -22.08 -3.60
CA ALA A 139 11.81 -22.63 -4.23
C ALA A 139 10.85 -23.17 -3.16
N GLY A 140 9.55 -23.01 -3.38
CA GLY A 140 8.51 -23.51 -2.49
C GLY A 140 7.49 -22.47 -2.04
N PRO A 141 6.66 -22.82 -1.05
CA PRO A 141 5.58 -21.97 -0.56
C PRO A 141 6.11 -20.64 -0.04
N THR A 142 5.40 -19.57 -0.35
CA THR A 142 5.72 -18.20 0.06
C THR A 142 4.42 -17.44 0.24
N THR A 143 4.38 -16.57 1.24
CA THR A 143 3.21 -15.74 1.54
C THR A 143 3.58 -14.28 1.42
N ALA A 144 2.61 -13.45 1.02
CA ALA A 144 2.76 -12.01 1.00
C ALA A 144 1.55 -11.29 1.58
N ILE A 145 1.83 -10.15 2.23
CA ILE A 145 0.83 -9.29 2.86
C ILE A 145 1.21 -7.83 2.62
N LEU A 146 0.22 -7.01 2.23
CA LEU A 146 0.34 -5.56 2.26
C LEU A 146 -0.18 -5.03 3.59
N TYR A 147 0.48 -4.02 4.14
CA TYR A 147 -0.01 -3.36 5.34
C TYR A 147 0.36 -1.87 5.38
N ALA A 148 -0.41 -1.11 6.15
CA ALA A 148 -0.13 0.28 6.47
C ALA A 148 -0.33 0.53 7.97
N ILE A 149 0.64 1.17 8.61
CA ILE A 149 0.58 1.58 10.02
C ILE A 149 0.10 3.02 10.07
N LEU A 150 -1.20 3.25 10.29
CA LEU A 150 -1.79 4.60 10.37
C LEU A 150 -1.95 5.04 11.84
N PRO A 151 -2.05 6.34 12.12
CA PRO A 151 -2.18 6.84 13.50
C PRO A 151 -3.34 6.24 14.28
N ASP A 152 -4.47 5.98 13.61
CA ASP A 152 -5.71 5.53 14.25
C ASP A 152 -5.90 4.00 14.17
N SER A 153 -5.28 3.33 13.17
CA SER A 153 -5.42 1.89 12.99
C SER A 153 -4.39 1.30 12.01
N ASN A 154 -4.02 0.05 12.26
CA ASN A 154 -3.26 -0.75 11.31
C ASN A 154 -4.22 -1.36 10.28
N VAL A 155 -3.86 -1.30 9.01
CA VAL A 155 -4.61 -1.93 7.91
C VAL A 155 -3.74 -3.01 7.30
N LEU A 156 -4.29 -4.21 7.12
CA LEU A 156 -3.62 -5.33 6.47
C LEU A 156 -4.49 -5.82 5.31
N SER A 157 -3.86 -6.30 4.25
CA SER A 157 -4.53 -7.08 3.24
C SER A 157 -4.83 -8.49 3.73
N ASN A 158 -5.63 -9.22 2.96
CA ASN A 158 -5.60 -10.68 3.04
C ASN A 158 -4.17 -11.19 2.78
N PRO A 159 -3.74 -12.26 3.47
CA PRO A 159 -2.57 -13.01 3.05
C PRO A 159 -2.82 -13.63 1.68
N ILE A 160 -1.78 -13.69 0.86
CA ILE A 160 -1.80 -14.40 -0.40
C ILE A 160 -0.63 -15.36 -0.50
N ASP A 161 -0.95 -16.62 -0.74
CA ASP A 161 0.02 -17.68 -0.89
C ASP A 161 0.35 -17.88 -2.37
N PHE A 162 1.62 -18.14 -2.65
CA PHE A 162 2.13 -18.47 -3.97
C PHE A 162 3.36 -19.37 -3.85
N SER A 163 3.83 -19.91 -4.97
CA SER A 163 5.04 -20.72 -5.01
C SER A 163 6.15 -20.00 -5.74
N LEU A 164 7.35 -20.06 -5.18
CA LEU A 164 8.58 -19.67 -5.86
C LEU A 164 9.17 -20.85 -6.64
N PRO A 165 9.66 -20.61 -7.88
CA PRO A 165 10.34 -21.63 -8.67
C PRO A 165 11.75 -21.97 -8.15
#